data_AF-A0A0C9TSV4-F1
#
_entry.id   AF-A0A0C9TSV4-F1
#
_cell.length_a   1.000
_cell.length_b   1.000
_cell.length_c   1.000
_cell.angle_alpha   90.00
_cell.angle_beta   90.00
_cell.angle_gamma   90.00
#
_symmetry.space_group_name_H-M   'P 1'
#
loop_
_entity.id
_entity.type
_entity.pdbx_description
1 polymer ?
#
loop_
_entity_poly.entity_id
_entity_poly.type
_entity_poly.pdbx_seq_one_letter_code
_entity_poly.pdbx_strand_id
1 'polypeptide(L)'
;MPYNFTGCLAHMDITFSLKSFGIIRITGILDHDTACQKQEMQRLPPVPLHPHVWQHALEQLDAGATIAAIQETNRQRCQDQLYDGQHSLDLANANIRYLFLPYDTSRLYRMHARMQGVDFSQPPEHNIDAWLDPKSPHYQPELADAVFYYKAHQNTSERFKICIQTKEMKAAAWKYAHGRQLLLDGTFGICDRHLLLFIGMAIDDKHKGVPIVFLLFSAPAGSQATHAGYDTDIITELLREWTPKQKKGGP
;
A
#
# COMPACT_ATOMS: atom_id res chain seq x y z
N MET A 1 -8.10 -0.35 -21.95
CA MET A 1 -8.45 -1.51 -22.79
C MET A 1 -8.23 -1.14 -24.25
N PRO A 2 -7.79 -2.09 -25.10
CA PRO A 2 -7.53 -1.83 -26.52
C PRO A 2 -8.80 -1.60 -27.36
N TYR A 3 -9.97 -1.96 -26.84
CA TYR A 3 -11.29 -1.78 -27.47
C TYR A 3 -12.20 -0.93 -26.57
N ASN A 4 -13.20 -0.27 -27.17
CA ASN A 4 -14.22 0.45 -26.40
C ASN A 4 -15.23 -0.53 -25.80
N PHE A 5 -15.78 -0.19 -24.64
CA PHE A 5 -16.83 -0.97 -24.02
C PHE A 5 -18.14 -0.80 -24.82
N THR A 6 -18.70 -1.90 -25.31
CA THR A 6 -19.95 -1.90 -26.09
C THR A 6 -21.16 -2.41 -25.31
N GLY A 7 -20.99 -2.81 -24.05
CA GLY A 7 -22.02 -3.53 -23.29
C GLY A 7 -22.07 -5.04 -23.56
N CYS A 8 -21.10 -5.58 -24.32
CA CYS A 8 -21.04 -7.00 -24.64
C CYS A 8 -20.89 -7.86 -23.38
N LEU A 9 -21.72 -8.91 -23.26
CA LEU A 9 -21.69 -9.87 -22.14
C LEU A 9 -20.79 -11.08 -22.41
N ALA A 10 -20.13 -11.12 -23.56
CA ALA A 10 -19.27 -12.23 -23.93
C ALA A 10 -18.09 -12.33 -22.95
N HIS A 11 -17.94 -13.52 -22.35
CA HIS A 11 -16.87 -13.85 -21.41
C HIS A 11 -16.65 -15.36 -21.42
N MET A 12 -15.45 -15.77 -20.99
CA MET A 12 -15.11 -17.16 -20.83
C MET A 12 -14.33 -17.35 -19.54
N ASP A 13 -14.88 -18.17 -18.65
CA ASP A 13 -14.26 -18.60 -17.41
C ASP A 13 -13.61 -19.96 -17.62
N ILE A 14 -12.28 -20.01 -17.46
CA ILE A 14 -11.49 -21.23 -17.57
C ILE A 14 -11.03 -21.63 -16.17
N THR A 15 -11.44 -22.82 -15.73
CA THR A 15 -10.91 -23.47 -14.53
C THR A 15 -9.88 -24.50 -14.97
N PHE A 16 -8.67 -24.45 -14.42
CA PHE A 16 -7.59 -25.38 -14.77
C PHE A 16 -6.81 -25.84 -13.54
N SER A 17 -6.17 -27.00 -13.66
CA SER A 17 -5.30 -27.55 -12.62
C SER A 17 -3.96 -26.81 -12.60
N LEU A 18 -3.56 -26.23 -11.46
CA LEU A 18 -2.26 -25.58 -11.35
C LEU A 18 -1.07 -26.56 -11.45
N LYS A 19 -1.27 -27.86 -11.27
CA LYS A 19 -0.21 -28.88 -11.31
C LYS A 19 0.04 -29.42 -12.72
N SER A 20 -1.03 -29.69 -13.46
CA SER A 20 -0.95 -30.28 -14.81
C SER A 20 -1.21 -29.26 -15.92
N PHE A 21 -1.66 -28.06 -15.56
CA PHE A 21 -2.23 -27.05 -16.47
C PHE A 21 -3.37 -27.57 -17.35
N GLY A 22 -3.94 -28.75 -17.02
CA GLY A 22 -5.09 -29.30 -17.70
C GLY A 22 -6.35 -28.48 -17.41
N ILE A 23 -7.10 -28.15 -18.46
CA ILE A 23 -8.37 -27.45 -18.35
C ILE A 23 -9.41 -28.40 -17.76
N ILE A 24 -10.01 -28.00 -16.64
CA ILE A 24 -11.04 -28.75 -15.91
C ILE A 24 -12.42 -28.33 -16.39
N ARG A 25 -12.60 -27.03 -16.67
CA ARG A 25 -13.90 -26.47 -17.07
C ARG A 25 -13.71 -25.22 -17.91
N ILE A 26 -14.55 -25.09 -18.94
CA ILE A 26 -14.75 -23.85 -19.69
C ILE A 26 -16.25 -23.53 -19.60
N THR A 27 -16.61 -22.33 -19.19
CA THR A 27 -18.00 -21.85 -19.16
C THR A 27 -18.05 -20.38 -19.53
N GLY A 28 -19.18 -19.89 -20.01
CA GLY A 28 -19.37 -18.47 -20.32
C GLY A 28 -20.24 -18.25 -21.56
N ILE A 29 -20.37 -16.98 -21.95
CA ILE A 29 -21.08 -16.56 -23.16
C ILE A 29 -20.02 -16.29 -24.23
N LEU A 30 -19.98 -17.11 -25.27
CA LEU A 30 -18.99 -16.96 -26.34
C LEU A 30 -19.48 -16.07 -27.48
N ASP A 31 -20.79 -15.85 -27.57
CA ASP A 31 -21.40 -15.04 -28.60
C ASP A 31 -21.24 -13.55 -28.29
N HIS A 32 -20.61 -12.85 -29.23
CA HIS A 32 -20.47 -11.40 -29.19
C HIS A 32 -21.65 -10.71 -29.86
N ASP A 33 -22.05 -9.55 -29.35
CA ASP A 33 -22.99 -8.68 -30.04
C ASP A 33 -22.36 -8.04 -31.29
N THR A 34 -23.22 -7.57 -32.20
CA THR A 34 -22.80 -6.97 -33.47
C THR A 34 -21.92 -5.74 -33.31
N ALA A 35 -22.08 -4.97 -32.23
CA ALA A 35 -21.27 -3.77 -32.00
C ALA A 35 -19.84 -4.16 -31.57
N CYS A 36 -19.69 -5.20 -30.75
CA CYS A 36 -18.41 -5.76 -30.33
C CYS A 36 -17.67 -6.40 -31.51
N GLN A 37 -18.36 -7.18 -32.35
CA GLN A 37 -17.77 -7.81 -33.54
C GLN A 37 -17.22 -6.79 -34.54
N LYS A 38 -17.81 -5.60 -34.59
CA LYS A 38 -17.40 -4.50 -35.48
C LYS A 38 -16.38 -3.55 -34.84
N GLN A 39 -15.94 -3.78 -33.60
CA GLN A 39 -14.92 -2.95 -32.97
C GLN A 39 -13.58 -3.12 -33.68
N GLU A 40 -12.96 -1.99 -34.01
CA GLU A 40 -11.55 -1.94 -34.38
C GLU A 40 -10.70 -1.60 -33.16
N MET A 41 -9.46 -2.07 -33.16
CA MET A 41 -8.51 -1.81 -32.08
C MET A 41 -8.26 -0.30 -31.99
N GLN A 42 -8.73 0.30 -30.90
CA GLN A 42 -8.61 1.73 -30.65
C GLN A 42 -7.23 2.10 -30.12
N ARG A 43 -6.58 1.17 -29.42
CA ARG A 43 -5.29 1.37 -28.76
C ARG A 43 -4.49 0.07 -28.79
N LEU A 44 -3.19 0.17 -29.00
CA LEU A 44 -2.31 -0.98 -28.84
C LEU A 44 -2.40 -1.50 -27.40
N PRO A 45 -2.48 -2.83 -27.19
CA PRO A 45 -2.43 -3.39 -25.85
C PRO A 45 -1.08 -3.02 -25.19
N PRO A 46 -1.07 -2.78 -23.87
CA PRO A 46 0.18 -2.48 -23.18
C PRO A 46 1.10 -3.70 -23.25
N VAL A 47 2.32 -3.49 -23.74
CA VAL A 47 3.36 -4.53 -23.74
C VAL A 47 3.76 -4.80 -22.29
N PRO A 48 3.66 -6.06 -21.80
CA PRO A 48 3.96 -6.39 -20.41
C PRO A 48 5.45 -6.23 -20.10
N LEU A 49 5.74 -5.78 -18.89
CA LEU A 49 7.11 -5.69 -18.38
C LEU A 49 7.63 -7.08 -17.99
N HIS A 50 8.89 -7.36 -18.31
CA HIS A 50 9.53 -8.65 -18.06
C HIS A 50 9.57 -9.02 -16.56
N PRO A 51 9.27 -10.28 -16.17
CA PRO A 51 9.28 -10.72 -14.77
C PRO A 51 10.58 -10.41 -14.01
N HIS A 52 11.74 -10.59 -14.65
CA HIS A 52 13.03 -10.30 -14.03
C HIS A 52 13.22 -8.81 -13.71
N VAL A 53 12.58 -7.91 -14.47
CA VAL A 53 12.60 -6.47 -14.14
C VAL A 53 11.74 -6.21 -12.90
N TRP A 54 10.59 -6.87 -12.77
CA TRP A 54 9.76 -6.77 -11.56
C TRP A 54 10.51 -7.24 -10.32
N GLN A 55 11.21 -8.37 -10.41
CA GLN A 55 11.99 -8.92 -9.31
C GLN A 55 13.03 -7.89 -8.82
N HIS A 56 13.87 -7.38 -9.73
CA HIS A 56 14.89 -6.40 -9.35
C HIS A 56 14.31 -5.06 -8.87
N ALA A 57 13.17 -4.63 -9.40
CA ALA A 57 12.50 -3.44 -8.91
C ALA A 57 11.94 -3.64 -7.49
N LEU A 58 11.43 -4.83 -7.18
CA LEU A 58 10.94 -5.19 -5.85
C LEU A 58 12.10 -5.26 -4.83
N GLU A 59 13.21 -5.91 -5.18
CA GLU A 59 14.42 -5.97 -4.35
C GLU A 59 14.94 -4.57 -3.99
N GLN A 60 14.99 -3.66 -4.97
CA GLN A 60 15.38 -2.28 -4.74
C GLN A 60 14.39 -1.52 -3.86
N LEU A 61 13.09 -1.73 -4.07
CA LEU A 61 12.06 -1.06 -3.27
C LEU A 61 12.09 -1.54 -1.81
N ASP A 62 12.31 -2.83 -1.58
CA ASP A 62 12.48 -3.42 -0.24
C ASP A 62 13.73 -2.86 0.45
N ALA A 63 14.81 -2.62 -0.30
CA ALA A 63 16.01 -1.93 0.17
C ALA A 63 15.84 -0.41 0.37
N GLY A 64 14.64 0.14 0.17
CA GLY A 64 14.32 1.56 0.38
C GLY A 64 14.72 2.48 -0.77
N ALA A 65 14.98 1.95 -1.97
CA ALA A 65 15.28 2.78 -3.14
C ALA A 65 14.07 3.63 -3.55
N THR A 66 14.34 4.85 -4.01
CA THR A 66 13.29 5.70 -4.59
C THR A 66 12.90 5.21 -5.98
N ILE A 67 11.68 5.54 -6.43
CA ILE A 67 11.24 5.22 -7.80
C ILE A 67 12.19 5.78 -8.86
N ALA A 68 12.75 6.97 -8.64
CA ALA A 68 13.72 7.57 -9.55
C ALA A 68 15.00 6.72 -9.65
N ALA A 69 15.51 6.23 -8.52
CA ALA A 69 16.67 5.33 -8.48
C ALA A 69 16.38 3.98 -9.15
N ILE A 70 15.19 3.42 -8.95
CA ILE A 70 14.75 2.17 -9.61
C ILE A 70 14.71 2.35 -11.13
N GLN A 71 14.15 3.46 -11.61
CA GLN A 71 14.09 3.77 -13.04
C GLN A 71 15.48 3.99 -13.65
N GLU A 72 16.37 4.67 -12.93
CA GLU A 72 17.75 4.89 -13.39
C GLU A 72 18.52 3.56 -13.50
N THR A 73 18.45 2.74 -12.44
CA THR A 73 19.08 1.41 -12.43
C THR A 73 18.52 0.52 -13.54
N ASN A 74 17.21 0.60 -13.80
CA ASN A 74 16.60 -0.13 -14.90
C ASN A 74 17.09 0.33 -16.27
N ARG A 75 17.22 1.66 -16.50
CA ARG A 75 17.78 2.19 -17.75
C ARG A 75 19.18 1.66 -17.99
N GLN A 76 20.05 1.72 -16.98
CA GLN A 76 21.42 1.23 -17.07
C GLN A 76 21.45 -0.27 -17.40
N ARG A 77 20.70 -1.09 -16.63
CA ARG A 77 20.63 -2.54 -16.88
C ARG A 77 20.04 -2.90 -18.25
N CYS A 78 19.08 -2.12 -18.74
CA CYS A 78 18.56 -2.31 -20.10
C CYS A 78 19.61 -2.02 -21.16
N GLN A 79 20.42 -0.97 -20.99
CA GLN A 79 21.51 -0.62 -21.90
C GLN A 79 22.60 -1.70 -21.90
N ASP A 80 22.94 -2.20 -20.71
CA ASP A 80 23.95 -3.23 -20.50
C ASP A 80 23.42 -4.66 -20.79
N GLN A 81 22.14 -4.80 -21.18
CA GLN A 81 21.46 -6.06 -21.46
C GLN A 81 21.54 -7.10 -20.34
N LEU A 82 21.46 -6.64 -19.08
CA LEU A 82 21.66 -7.45 -17.88
C LEU A 82 20.41 -8.20 -17.42
N TYR A 83 19.30 -8.08 -18.14
CA TYR A 83 18.09 -8.85 -17.82
C TYR A 83 18.06 -10.17 -18.59
N ASP A 84 17.70 -11.24 -17.88
CA ASP A 84 17.38 -12.56 -18.44
C ASP A 84 16.63 -12.49 -19.77
N GLY A 85 17.18 -13.16 -20.78
CA GLY A 85 16.58 -13.26 -22.12
C GLY A 85 16.62 -11.99 -22.97
N GLN A 86 17.20 -10.89 -22.47
CA GLN A 86 17.20 -9.61 -23.20
C GLN A 86 18.08 -9.66 -24.46
N HIS A 87 19.26 -10.28 -24.38
CA HIS A 87 20.21 -10.37 -25.50
C HIS A 87 19.69 -11.21 -26.68
N SER A 88 18.80 -12.16 -26.41
CA SER A 88 18.22 -13.08 -27.40
C SER A 88 16.87 -12.61 -27.94
N LEU A 89 16.40 -11.42 -27.53
CA LEU A 89 15.05 -10.96 -27.83
C LEU A 89 14.97 -10.34 -29.23
N ASP A 90 14.09 -10.89 -30.07
CA ASP A 90 13.66 -10.23 -31.31
C ASP A 90 12.68 -9.09 -31.00
N LEU A 91 13.18 -7.86 -31.01
CA LEU A 91 12.41 -6.64 -30.74
C LEU A 91 11.22 -6.45 -31.68
N ALA A 92 11.25 -7.00 -32.90
CA ALA A 92 10.18 -6.83 -33.87
C ALA A 92 8.93 -7.65 -33.50
N ASN A 93 9.11 -8.77 -32.81
CA ASN A 93 8.04 -9.73 -32.49
C ASN A 93 7.81 -9.92 -30.98
N ALA A 94 8.64 -9.31 -30.14
CA ALA A 94 8.56 -9.45 -28.70
C ALA A 94 7.31 -8.77 -28.10
N ASN A 95 6.46 -9.57 -27.47
CA ASN A 95 5.37 -9.07 -26.62
C ASN A 95 5.84 -8.89 -25.16
N ILE A 96 7.05 -8.39 -24.95
CA ILE A 96 7.64 -8.15 -23.64
C ILE A 96 8.59 -6.96 -23.72
N ARG A 97 8.64 -6.15 -22.67
CA ARG A 97 9.57 -5.02 -22.56
C ARG A 97 10.44 -5.13 -21.32
N TYR A 98 11.62 -4.54 -21.38
CA TYR A 98 12.56 -4.46 -20.26
C TYR A 98 12.61 -3.08 -19.61
N LEU A 99 12.28 -2.04 -20.38
CA LEU A 99 12.26 -0.67 -19.87
C LEU A 99 11.07 -0.47 -18.91
N PHE A 100 11.36 -0.08 -17.67
CA PHE A 100 10.42 0.26 -16.62
C PHE A 100 9.88 1.69 -16.85
N LEU A 101 8.56 1.82 -16.97
CA LEU A 101 7.90 3.07 -17.35
C LEU A 101 7.17 3.69 -16.14
N PRO A 102 6.87 5.01 -16.16
CA PRO A 102 6.25 5.68 -15.01
C PRO A 102 4.96 5.05 -14.51
N TYR A 103 4.13 4.49 -15.39
CA TYR A 103 2.86 3.86 -15.01
C TYR A 103 3.03 2.48 -14.34
N ASP A 104 4.20 1.85 -14.43
CA ASP A 104 4.50 0.57 -13.78
C ASP A 104 4.63 0.68 -12.26
N THR A 105 4.93 1.89 -11.77
CA THR A 105 5.09 2.21 -10.35
C THR A 105 3.89 1.77 -9.52
N SER A 106 2.67 2.02 -10.01
CA SER A 106 1.43 1.61 -9.36
C SER A 106 1.35 0.10 -9.14
N ARG A 107 1.77 -0.69 -10.14
CA ARG A 107 1.80 -2.14 -10.07
C ARG A 107 2.94 -2.61 -9.17
N LEU A 108 4.10 -1.97 -9.21
CA LEU A 108 5.23 -2.25 -8.31
C LEU A 108 4.80 -2.13 -6.85
N TYR A 109 4.17 -1.02 -6.47
CA TYR A 109 3.68 -0.79 -5.11
C TYR A 109 2.63 -1.83 -4.68
N ARG A 110 1.71 -2.21 -5.58
CA ARG A 110 0.72 -3.27 -5.29
C ARG A 110 1.39 -4.64 -5.10
N MET A 111 2.39 -4.96 -5.93
CA MET A 111 3.14 -6.20 -5.81
C MET A 111 3.92 -6.24 -4.49
N HIS A 112 4.60 -5.14 -4.16
CA HIS A 112 5.32 -4.99 -2.90
C HIS A 112 4.39 -5.13 -1.68
N ALA A 113 3.26 -4.42 -1.67
CA ALA A 113 2.27 -4.52 -0.60
C ALA A 113 1.69 -5.94 -0.45
N ARG A 114 1.48 -6.68 -1.55
CA ARG A 114 1.08 -8.11 -1.48
C ARG A 114 2.15 -8.97 -0.84
N MET A 115 3.42 -8.72 -1.12
CA MET A 115 4.53 -9.44 -0.47
C MET A 115 4.56 -9.17 1.03
N GLN A 116 4.16 -7.97 1.46
CA GLN A 116 3.99 -7.60 2.87
C GLN A 116 2.67 -8.10 3.49
N GLY A 117 1.90 -8.93 2.78
CA GLY A 117 0.66 -9.54 3.30
C GLY A 117 -0.59 -8.68 3.19
N VAL A 118 -0.60 -7.62 2.37
CA VAL A 118 -1.81 -6.84 2.09
C VAL A 118 -2.68 -7.56 1.05
N ASP A 119 -3.89 -7.93 1.44
CA ASP A 119 -4.91 -8.45 0.53
C ASP A 119 -5.76 -7.32 -0.07
N PHE A 120 -5.66 -7.18 -1.39
CA PHE A 120 -6.39 -6.19 -2.17
C PHE A 120 -7.76 -6.68 -2.66
N SER A 121 -8.12 -7.94 -2.40
CA SER A 121 -9.44 -8.50 -2.73
C SER A 121 -10.53 -8.06 -1.75
N GLN A 122 -10.12 -7.55 -0.59
CA GLN A 122 -10.99 -7.09 0.49
C GLN A 122 -10.77 -5.60 0.79
N PRO A 123 -11.73 -4.95 1.47
CA PRO A 123 -11.54 -3.61 1.98
C PRO A 123 -10.30 -3.49 2.90
N PRO A 124 -9.55 -2.37 2.84
CA PRO A 124 -8.32 -2.19 3.62
C PRO A 124 -8.49 -2.41 5.14
N GLU A 125 -9.63 -2.01 5.70
CA GLU A 125 -9.98 -2.18 7.10
C GLU A 125 -9.90 -3.64 7.58
N HIS A 126 -10.34 -4.60 6.77
CA HIS A 126 -10.28 -6.02 7.10
C HIS A 126 -8.85 -6.56 7.20
N ASN A 127 -7.91 -5.98 6.45
CA ASN A 127 -6.51 -6.34 6.61
C ASN A 127 -6.02 -5.94 8.00
N ILE A 128 -6.35 -4.73 8.45
CA ILE A 128 -5.93 -4.23 9.76
C ILE A 128 -6.58 -5.03 10.89
N ASP A 129 -7.88 -5.32 10.80
CA ASP A 129 -8.58 -6.19 11.74
C ASP A 129 -7.87 -7.55 11.84
N ALA A 130 -7.57 -8.17 10.69
CA ALA A 130 -6.90 -9.46 10.61
C ALA A 130 -5.45 -9.43 11.14
N TRP A 131 -4.74 -8.32 11.00
CA TRP A 131 -3.37 -8.17 11.54
C TRP A 131 -3.36 -8.00 13.06
N LEU A 132 -4.41 -7.45 13.65
CA LEU A 132 -4.50 -7.16 15.09
C LEU A 132 -5.22 -8.26 15.89
N ASP A 133 -6.01 -9.12 15.27
CA ASP A 133 -6.70 -10.23 15.94
C ASP A 133 -5.79 -11.46 16.14
N PRO A 134 -5.47 -11.87 17.38
CA PRO A 134 -4.64 -13.06 17.66
C PRO A 134 -5.21 -14.38 17.13
N LYS A 135 -6.51 -14.42 16.79
CA LYS A 135 -7.16 -15.62 16.23
C LYS A 135 -7.08 -15.68 14.70
N SER A 136 -6.67 -14.60 14.07
CA SER A 136 -6.54 -14.52 12.62
C SER A 136 -5.30 -15.27 12.13
N PRO A 137 -5.38 -16.00 11.00
CA PRO A 137 -4.20 -16.58 10.37
C PRO A 137 -3.21 -15.52 9.83
N HIS A 138 -3.65 -14.26 9.73
CA HIS A 138 -2.84 -13.13 9.29
C HIS A 138 -2.37 -12.25 10.46
N TYR A 139 -2.48 -12.73 11.70
CA TYR A 139 -2.06 -11.98 12.88
C TYR A 139 -0.58 -11.58 12.79
N GLN A 140 -0.30 -10.29 13.04
CA GLN A 140 1.04 -9.71 13.04
C GLN A 140 1.40 -9.28 14.47
N PRO A 141 2.12 -10.12 15.24
CA PRO A 141 2.37 -9.85 16.66
C PRO A 141 3.16 -8.57 16.90
N GLU A 142 4.15 -8.27 16.05
CA GLU A 142 4.95 -7.04 16.18
C GLU A 142 4.12 -5.78 15.97
N LEU A 143 3.20 -5.81 15.00
CA LEU A 143 2.28 -4.71 14.73
C LEU A 143 1.26 -4.56 15.87
N ALA A 144 0.69 -5.67 16.32
CA ALA A 144 -0.27 -5.68 17.43
C ALA A 144 0.35 -5.18 18.75
N ASP A 145 1.60 -5.53 19.02
CA ASP A 145 2.37 -5.01 20.16
C ASP A 145 2.58 -3.49 20.07
N ALA A 146 2.80 -2.96 18.87
CA ALA A 146 3.04 -1.54 18.63
C ALA A 146 1.74 -0.71 18.60
N VAL A 147 0.61 -1.29 18.20
CA VAL A 147 -0.68 -0.61 18.12
C VAL A 147 -1.33 -0.56 19.50
N PHE A 148 -1.34 0.63 20.12
CA PHE A 148 -1.92 0.79 21.44
C PHE A 148 -3.39 1.24 21.42
N TYR A 149 -3.85 1.80 20.30
CA TYR A 149 -5.24 2.21 20.12
C TYR A 149 -5.65 1.98 18.68
N TYR A 150 -6.80 1.37 18.47
CA TYR A 150 -7.35 1.07 17.16
C TYR A 150 -8.88 1.18 17.21
N LYS A 151 -9.45 1.85 16.21
CA LYS A 151 -10.88 1.90 15.96
C LYS A 151 -11.14 1.79 14.46
N ALA A 152 -11.79 0.71 14.05
CA ALA A 152 -12.19 0.45 12.67
C ALA A 152 -13.23 1.48 12.17
N HIS A 153 -13.27 1.72 10.87
CA HIS A 153 -14.28 2.55 10.21
C HIS A 153 -15.54 1.73 9.93
N GLN A 154 -16.35 1.46 10.95
CA GLN A 154 -17.52 0.57 10.82
C GLN A 154 -18.77 1.28 10.30
N ASN A 155 -18.91 2.59 10.53
CA ASN A 155 -20.07 3.38 10.14
C ASN A 155 -19.65 4.72 9.53
N THR A 156 -20.50 5.31 8.70
CA THR A 156 -20.28 6.63 8.11
C THR A 156 -20.14 7.74 9.14
N SER A 157 -20.65 7.59 10.36
CA SER A 157 -20.47 8.60 11.42
C SER A 157 -19.13 8.51 12.16
N GLU A 158 -18.39 7.42 12.01
CA GLU A 158 -17.20 7.14 12.81
C GLU A 158 -15.92 7.31 12.01
N ARG A 159 -14.86 7.82 12.64
CA ARG A 159 -13.54 7.94 12.01
C ARG A 159 -12.75 6.64 12.18
N PHE A 160 -12.01 6.27 11.14
CA PHE A 160 -10.89 5.35 11.28
C PHE A 160 -9.86 5.98 12.24
N LYS A 161 -9.31 5.20 13.18
CA LYS A 161 -8.23 5.65 14.08
C LYS A 161 -7.27 4.51 14.33
N ILE A 162 -5.98 4.79 14.27
CA ILE A 162 -4.92 3.86 14.70
C ILE A 162 -3.77 4.65 15.29
N CYS A 163 -3.28 4.22 16.44
CA CYS A 163 -2.14 4.83 17.11
C CYS A 163 -1.06 3.80 17.38
N ILE A 164 0.16 4.14 16.95
CA ILE A 164 1.30 3.24 16.92
C ILE A 164 2.40 3.83 17.79
N GLN A 165 2.92 3.02 18.70
CA GLN A 165 4.06 3.32 19.53
C GLN A 165 4.84 2.02 19.77
N THR A 166 6.02 1.90 19.18
CA THR A 166 6.92 0.77 19.44
C THR A 166 7.52 0.86 20.85
N LYS A 167 8.19 -0.21 21.30
CA LYS A 167 8.87 -0.23 22.60
C LYS A 167 9.98 0.83 22.66
N GLU A 168 10.69 1.03 21.56
CA GLU A 168 11.74 2.04 21.40
C GLU A 168 11.15 3.44 21.46
N MET A 169 10.04 3.69 20.77
CA MET A 169 9.30 4.96 20.82
C MET A 169 8.79 5.27 22.23
N LYS A 170 8.31 4.26 22.96
CA LYS A 170 7.88 4.41 24.35
C LYS A 170 9.05 4.78 25.27
N ALA A 171 10.20 4.12 25.12
CA ALA A 171 11.41 4.44 25.88
C ALA A 171 11.91 5.87 25.56
N ALA A 172 11.89 6.25 24.28
CA ALA A 172 12.25 7.59 23.83
C ALA A 172 11.28 8.66 24.38
N ALA A 173 9.97 8.38 24.42
CA ALA A 173 8.97 9.27 25.01
C ALA A 173 9.29 9.59 26.48
N TRP A 174 9.61 8.55 27.26
CA TRP A 174 10.00 8.69 28.66
C TRP A 174 11.31 9.44 28.84
N LYS A 175 12.33 9.10 28.04
CA LYS A 175 13.66 9.70 28.18
C LYS A 175 13.69 11.17 27.75
N TYR A 176 13.03 11.51 26.64
CA TYR A 176 13.25 12.79 25.96
C TYR A 176 12.06 13.74 25.97
N ALA A 177 10.82 13.26 26.14
CA ALA A 177 9.63 14.12 26.15
C ALA A 177 9.01 14.31 27.53
N HIS A 178 9.16 13.37 28.46
CA HIS A 178 8.57 13.49 29.79
C HIS A 178 9.11 14.71 30.55
N GLY A 179 8.20 15.60 30.98
CA GLY A 179 8.57 16.87 31.63
C GLY A 179 9.31 17.85 30.72
N ARG A 180 9.34 17.60 29.41
CA ARG A 180 10.04 18.39 28.38
C ARG A 180 9.05 18.76 27.26
N GLN A 181 9.59 19.34 26.18
CA GLN A 181 8.78 19.74 25.04
C GLN A 181 8.41 18.54 24.15
N LEU A 182 7.15 18.49 23.77
CA LEU A 182 6.62 17.59 22.74
C LEU A 182 6.34 18.42 21.48
N LEU A 183 6.84 17.95 20.34
CA LEU A 183 6.49 18.49 19.03
C LEU A 183 5.45 17.57 18.39
N LEU A 184 4.42 18.15 17.78
CA LEU A 184 3.45 17.41 16.97
C LEU A 184 3.52 17.93 15.55
N ASP A 185 3.97 17.09 14.63
CA ASP A 185 4.03 17.39 13.20
C ASP A 185 2.85 16.72 12.49
N GLY A 186 2.00 17.56 11.87
CA GLY A 186 0.82 17.12 11.14
C GLY A 186 1.13 17.04 9.65
N THR A 187 1.10 15.82 9.11
CA THR A 187 1.26 15.57 7.68
C THR A 187 -0.11 15.22 7.06
N PHE A 188 -0.45 15.90 5.96
CA PHE A 188 -1.69 15.64 5.23
C PHE A 188 -1.44 14.54 4.19
N GLY A 189 -2.21 13.45 4.27
CA GLY A 189 -2.06 12.29 3.40
C GLY A 189 -2.45 12.57 1.95
N ILE A 190 -1.50 12.29 1.05
CA ILE A 190 -1.64 12.25 -0.41
C ILE A 190 -2.22 10.89 -0.79
N CYS A 191 -3.50 10.65 -0.50
CA CYS A 191 -4.22 9.45 -0.95
C CYS A 191 -5.69 9.79 -1.21
N ASP A 192 -6.31 9.05 -2.13
CA ASP A 192 -7.74 9.10 -2.47
C ASP A 192 -8.65 8.86 -1.26
N ARG A 193 -8.15 8.16 -0.24
CA ARG A 193 -8.74 8.07 1.09
C ARG A 193 -8.03 9.04 2.03
N HIS A 194 -8.74 10.09 2.44
CA HIS A 194 -8.27 11.19 3.27
C HIS A 194 -7.84 10.75 4.69
N LEU A 195 -6.64 10.17 4.80
CA LEU A 195 -5.96 9.86 6.07
C LEU A 195 -5.04 11.01 6.48
N LEU A 196 -5.07 11.31 7.78
CA LEU A 196 -4.23 12.31 8.44
C LEU A 196 -3.25 11.59 9.35
N LEU A 197 -1.98 12.00 9.33
CA LEU A 197 -0.93 11.47 10.20
C LEU A 197 -0.36 12.61 11.04
N PHE A 198 -0.45 12.46 12.36
CA PHE A 198 0.30 13.27 13.32
C PHE A 198 1.44 12.46 13.90
N ILE A 199 2.64 13.04 13.87
CA ILE A 199 3.86 12.45 14.41
C ILE A 199 4.22 13.23 15.68
N GLY A 200 4.18 12.55 16.82
CA GLY A 200 4.75 13.09 18.05
C GLY A 200 6.26 12.89 18.05
N MET A 201 7.01 13.96 18.28
CA MET A 201 8.47 13.96 18.31
C MET A 201 9.00 14.55 19.61
N ALA A 202 10.06 13.93 20.14
CA ALA A 202 10.89 14.48 21.20
C ALA A 202 12.18 15.05 20.61
N ILE A 203 12.88 15.90 21.36
CA ILE A 203 14.24 16.34 21.02
C ILE A 203 15.22 15.53 21.85
N ASP A 204 16.11 14.79 21.20
CA ASP A 204 17.14 14.00 21.89
C ASP A 204 18.30 14.86 22.42
N ASP A 205 19.24 14.21 23.11
CA ASP A 205 20.43 14.85 23.68
C ASP A 205 21.36 15.47 22.59
N LYS A 206 21.16 15.11 21.31
CA LYS A 206 21.90 15.61 20.14
C LYS A 206 21.11 16.66 19.35
N HIS A 207 20.02 17.18 19.90
CA HIS A 207 19.14 18.16 19.27
C HIS A 207 18.48 17.64 17.98
N LYS A 208 18.23 16.33 17.89
CA LYS A 208 17.52 15.71 16.77
C LYS A 208 16.09 15.36 17.18
N GLY A 209 15.16 15.57 16.26
CA GLY A 209 13.78 15.09 16.39
C GLY A 209 13.75 13.57 16.33
N VAL A 210 13.19 12.93 17.35
CA VAL A 210 12.98 11.49 17.42
C VAL A 210 11.48 11.22 17.50
N PRO A 211 10.90 10.41 16.59
CA PRO A 211 9.49 10.06 16.65
C PRO A 211 9.22 9.17 17.87
N ILE A 212 8.13 9.46 18.59
CA ILE A 212 7.74 8.77 19.82
C ILE A 212 6.30 8.26 19.82
N VAL A 213 5.49 8.69 18.85
CA VAL A 213 4.15 8.18 18.59
C VAL A 213 3.68 8.56 17.18
N PHE A 214 2.96 7.67 16.52
CA PHE A 214 2.20 7.97 15.30
C PHE A 214 0.71 7.90 15.58
N LEU A 215 -0.02 8.94 15.18
CA LEU A 215 -1.46 9.06 15.35
C LEU A 215 -2.09 9.21 13.96
N LEU A 216 -2.73 8.15 13.48
CA LEU A 216 -3.37 8.13 12.16
C LEU A 216 -4.89 8.10 12.33
N PHE A 217 -5.59 8.92 11.56
CA PHE A 217 -7.05 8.91 11.56
C PHE A 217 -7.63 9.43 10.24
N SER A 218 -8.85 9.03 9.91
CA SER A 218 -9.55 9.57 8.74
C SER A 218 -10.22 10.92 9.03
N ALA A 219 -10.43 11.69 7.97
CA ALA A 219 -11.37 12.80 7.98
C ALA A 219 -12.78 12.34 8.40
N PRO A 220 -13.64 13.24 8.94
CA PRO A 220 -15.02 12.89 9.23
C PRO A 220 -15.76 12.67 7.90
N ALA A 221 -16.75 11.78 7.89
CA ALA A 221 -17.48 11.50 6.66
C ALA A 221 -18.24 12.72 6.14
N GLY A 222 -18.29 12.86 4.81
CA GLY A 222 -18.93 13.98 4.14
C GLY A 222 -18.06 15.22 4.00
N SER A 223 -16.86 15.27 4.59
CA SER A 223 -15.91 16.35 4.32
C SER A 223 -15.23 16.15 2.96
N GLN A 224 -15.41 17.11 2.04
CA GLN A 224 -14.68 17.16 0.77
C GLN A 224 -13.28 17.80 0.90
N ALA A 225 -12.95 18.38 2.07
CA ALA A 225 -11.69 19.06 2.31
C ALA A 225 -10.95 18.44 3.52
N THR A 226 -9.81 17.81 3.24
CA THR A 226 -8.96 17.14 4.24
C THR A 226 -8.35 18.13 5.25
N HIS A 227 -8.13 19.37 4.83
CA HIS A 227 -7.55 20.44 5.66
C HIS A 227 -8.47 20.91 6.79
N ALA A 228 -9.77 20.63 6.74
CA ALA A 228 -10.74 21.02 7.78
C ALA A 228 -11.14 19.85 8.70
N GLY A 229 -10.52 18.68 8.52
CA GLY A 229 -10.92 17.43 9.17
C GLY A 229 -10.29 17.17 10.54
N TYR A 230 -9.30 17.94 10.98
CA TYR A 230 -8.74 17.84 12.33
C TYR A 230 -9.45 18.84 13.24
N ASP A 231 -10.14 18.34 14.26
CA ASP A 231 -10.72 19.15 15.33
C ASP A 231 -9.89 18.95 16.61
N THR A 232 -10.05 19.86 17.57
CA THR A 232 -9.40 19.72 18.88
C THR A 232 -9.84 18.43 19.58
N ASP A 233 -11.05 17.95 19.28
CA ASP A 233 -11.65 16.78 19.92
C ASP A 233 -10.93 15.49 19.56
N ILE A 234 -10.62 15.25 18.27
CA ILE A 234 -9.90 14.06 17.84
C ILE A 234 -8.48 14.04 18.39
N ILE A 235 -7.77 15.17 18.36
CA ILE A 235 -6.40 15.23 18.90
C ILE A 235 -6.43 14.99 20.42
N THR A 236 -7.40 15.59 21.12
CA THR A 236 -7.58 15.40 22.56
C THR A 236 -7.89 13.94 22.90
N GLU A 237 -8.76 13.28 22.13
CA GLU A 237 -9.06 11.86 22.29
C GLU A 237 -7.81 10.99 22.11
N LEU A 238 -7.06 11.18 21.02
CA LEU A 238 -5.89 10.36 20.74
C LEU A 238 -4.77 10.56 21.78
N LEU A 239 -4.57 11.80 22.26
CA LEU A 239 -3.62 12.09 23.34
C LEU A 239 -4.09 11.51 24.69
N ARG A 240 -5.40 11.48 24.94
CA ARG A 240 -5.98 10.80 26.12
C ARG A 240 -5.76 9.30 26.06
N GLU A 241 -5.84 8.65 24.91
CA GLU A 241 -5.54 7.22 24.78
C GLU A 241 -4.05 6.91 25.00
N TRP A 242 -3.18 7.86 24.65
CA TRP A 242 -1.73 7.71 24.83
C TRP A 242 -1.27 7.82 26.29
N THR A 243 -1.88 8.72 27.07
CA THR A 243 -1.42 9.09 28.43
C THR A 243 -1.49 7.95 29.49
N PRO A 244 -2.58 7.17 29.62
CA PRO A 244 -2.73 6.12 30.63
C PRO A 244 -1.74 4.95 30.45
N LYS A 245 -1.30 4.68 29.21
CA LYS A 245 -0.42 3.55 28.89
C LYS A 245 1.06 3.83 29.12
N GLN A 246 1.43 5.09 29.31
CA GLN A 246 2.74 5.48 29.85
C GLN A 246 2.86 4.97 31.31
N LYS A 247 1.82 5.15 32.14
CA LYS A 247 1.82 4.84 33.59
C LYS A 247 1.96 3.35 33.95
N LYS A 248 1.73 2.42 33.03
CA LYS A 248 1.82 0.96 33.28
C LYS A 248 3.22 0.35 33.01
N GLY A 249 4.25 1.17 32.76
CA GLY A 249 5.56 0.68 32.31
C GLY A 249 6.78 1.32 32.96
N GLY A 250 6.71 1.71 34.22
CA GLY A 250 7.87 2.07 35.02
C GLY A 250 7.80 1.39 36.39
N PRO A 251 8.95 1.09 37.02
CA PRO A 251 8.99 0.68 38.43
C PRO A 251 8.33 1.71 39.36
#